data_AF-A0A7Y2EAZ2-F1
#
_entry.id   AF-A0A7Y2EAZ2-F1
#
_cell.length_a   1.000
_cell.length_b   1.000
_cell.length_c   1.000
_cell.angle_alpha   90.00
_cell.angle_beta   90.00
_cell.angle_gamma   90.00
#
_symmetry.space_group_name_H-M   'P 1'
#
loop_
_entity.id
_entity.type
_entity.pdbx_description
1 polymer ?
#
loop_
_entity_poly.entity_id
_entity_poly.type
_entity_poly.pdbx_seq_one_letter_code
_entity_poly.pdbx_strand_id
1 'polypeptide(L)'
;MSISGVGAPGADTRSQEEQALRHVCQELESVFLRQLFQAMRESVEHDPEFGPSEGEAMFTDLLDDQLAQESAQTLDRSLGEALYRQLSQRFLSKDVS
;
A
#
# COMPACT_ATOMS: atom_id res chain seq x y z
N MET A 1 -29.21 4.54 31.22
CA MET A 1 -27.95 5.26 30.97
C MET A 1 -26.83 4.30 31.33
N SER A 2 -26.36 3.52 30.36
CA SER A 2 -25.38 2.45 30.57
C SER A 2 -23.99 3.03 30.37
N ILE A 3 -23.21 3.07 31.44
CA ILE A 3 -21.77 3.36 31.38
C ILE A 3 -21.05 2.10 30.86
N SER A 4 -20.90 1.99 29.55
CA SER A 4 -20.04 0.98 28.94
C SER A 4 -18.64 1.53 28.76
N GLY A 5 -17.67 0.86 29.41
CA GLY A 5 -16.32 0.71 28.90
C GLY A 5 -15.32 1.81 29.26
N VAL A 6 -14.77 1.75 30.47
CA VAL A 6 -13.35 2.12 30.66
C VAL A 6 -12.53 1.02 29.96
N GLY A 7 -12.08 1.31 28.75
CA GLY A 7 -11.06 0.52 28.05
C GLY A 7 -9.72 0.62 28.76
N ALA A 8 -8.99 -0.49 28.85
CA ALA A 8 -7.69 -0.54 29.50
C ALA A 8 -6.67 0.38 28.77
N PRO A 9 -5.80 1.11 29.48
CA PRO A 9 -4.92 2.16 28.94
C PRO A 9 -3.81 1.68 27.97
N GLY A 10 -3.84 0.42 27.50
CA GLY A 10 -2.91 -0.12 26.50
C GLY A 10 -3.58 -0.74 25.26
N ALA A 11 -4.91 -0.82 25.22
CA ALA A 11 -5.62 -1.36 24.04
C ALA A 11 -5.63 -0.35 22.87
N ASP A 12 -5.70 0.94 23.17
CA ASP A 12 -5.72 2.01 22.16
C ASP A 12 -4.37 2.19 21.47
N THR A 13 -3.25 2.01 22.19
CA THR A 13 -1.90 2.15 21.61
C THR A 13 -1.57 1.02 20.65
N ARG A 14 -1.89 -0.23 21.01
CA ARG A 14 -1.67 -1.39 20.12
C ARG A 14 -2.52 -1.29 18.84
N SER A 15 -3.78 -0.86 18.96
CA SER A 15 -4.66 -0.64 17.81
C SER A 15 -4.11 0.43 16.85
N GLN A 16 -3.54 1.51 17.40
CA GLN A 16 -2.90 2.56 16.60
C GLN A 16 -1.64 2.06 15.89
N GLU A 17 -0.81 1.25 16.55
CA GLU A 17 0.39 0.64 15.95
C GLU A 17 0.05 -0.35 14.84
N GLU A 18 -0.97 -1.18 15.03
CA GLU A 18 -1.49 -2.09 14.00
C GLU A 18 -1.98 -1.34 12.76
N GLN A 19 -2.74 -0.26 12.97
CA GLN A 19 -3.23 0.59 11.88
C GLN A 19 -2.08 1.30 11.14
N ALA A 20 -1.10 1.84 11.88
CA ALA A 20 0.06 2.49 11.29
C ALA A 20 0.92 1.51 10.47
N LEU A 21 1.14 0.30 10.99
CA LEU A 21 1.87 -0.75 10.28
C LEU A 21 1.15 -1.15 8.98
N ARG A 22 -0.17 -1.30 9.02
CA ARG A 22 -0.98 -1.60 7.84
C ARG A 22 -0.89 -0.50 6.79
N HIS A 23 -1.00 0.77 7.21
CA HIS A 23 -0.89 1.92 6.32
C HIS A 23 0.48 1.96 5.61
N VAL A 24 1.58 1.79 6.35
CA VAL A 24 2.93 1.77 5.74
C VAL A 24 3.09 0.61 4.76
N CYS A 25 2.50 -0.56 5.02
CA CYS A 25 2.53 -1.67 4.08
C CYS A 25 1.75 -1.38 2.79
N GLN A 26 0.63 -0.65 2.88
CA GLN A 26 -0.14 -0.21 1.70
C GLN A 26 0.63 0.83 0.88
N GLU A 27 1.32 1.77 1.52
CA GLU A 27 2.18 2.74 0.85
C GLU A 27 3.38 2.07 0.14
N LEU A 28 3.95 1.03 0.74
CA LEU A 28 5.00 0.25 0.06
C LEU A 28 4.45 -0.46 -1.18
N GLU A 29 3.25 -1.02 -1.08
CA GLU A 29 2.60 -1.68 -2.20
C GLU A 29 2.24 -0.71 -3.34
N SER A 30 1.79 0.51 -3.04
CA SER A 30 1.52 1.51 -4.07
C SER A 30 2.80 1.86 -4.84
N VAL A 31 3.92 2.04 -4.15
CA VAL A 31 5.22 2.26 -4.79
C VAL A 31 5.58 1.07 -5.69
N PHE A 32 5.46 -0.16 -5.18
CA PHE A 32 5.74 -1.38 -5.94
C PHE A 32 4.87 -1.50 -7.20
N LEU A 33 3.56 -1.27 -7.09
CA LEU A 33 2.62 -1.32 -8.22
C LEU A 33 2.96 -0.28 -9.27
N ARG A 34 3.36 0.92 -8.86
CA ARG A 34 3.84 1.96 -9.77
C ARG A 34 5.08 1.50 -10.55
N GLN A 35 6.06 0.87 -9.91
CA GLN A 35 7.20 0.28 -10.63
C GLN A 35 6.78 -0.86 -11.55
N LEU A 36 5.79 -1.67 -11.15
CA LEU A 36 5.25 -2.73 -11.99
C LEU A 36 4.59 -2.15 -13.26
N PHE A 37 3.78 -1.10 -13.14
CA PHE A 37 3.16 -0.42 -14.28
C PHE A 37 4.20 0.18 -15.22
N GLN A 38 5.24 0.81 -14.67
CA GLN A 38 6.35 1.34 -15.45
C GLN A 38 7.09 0.22 -16.21
N ALA A 39 7.45 -0.87 -15.53
CA ALA A 39 8.15 -1.99 -16.16
C ALA A 39 7.31 -2.67 -17.26
N MET A 40 5.99 -2.78 -17.07
CA MET A 40 5.09 -3.30 -18.11
C MET A 40 5.08 -2.41 -19.35
N ARG A 41 5.12 -1.08 -19.21
CA ARG A 41 5.20 -0.17 -20.36
C ARG A 41 6.55 -0.21 -21.06
N GLU A 42 7.63 -0.23 -20.31
CA GLU A 42 8.98 -0.37 -20.88
C GLU A 42 9.14 -1.69 -21.68
N SER A 43 8.32 -2.71 -21.39
CA SER A 43 8.29 -3.96 -22.15
C SER A 43 7.54 -3.88 -23.49
N VAL A 44 6.79 -2.80 -23.74
CA VAL A 44 6.08 -2.58 -25.01
C VAL A 44 7.03 -1.87 -25.98
N GLU A 45 7.26 -2.47 -27.15
CA GLU A 45 8.04 -1.83 -28.21
C GLU A 45 7.29 -0.59 -28.72
N HIS A 46 7.94 0.57 -28.65
CA HIS A 46 7.41 1.83 -29.17
C HIS A 46 7.96 2.09 -30.58
N ASP A 47 7.09 2.55 -31.47
CA ASP A 47 7.53 3.03 -32.78
C ASP A 47 8.36 4.32 -32.58
N PRO A 48 9.64 4.35 -33.01
CA PRO A 48 10.53 5.49 -32.77
C PRO A 48 10.05 6.79 -33.42
N GLU A 49 9.16 6.74 -34.42
CA GLU A 49 8.56 7.94 -35.04
C GLU A 49 7.26 8.40 -34.36
N PHE A 50 6.61 7.54 -33.58
CA PHE A 50 5.30 7.79 -32.94
C PHE A 50 5.30 7.45 -31.44
N GLY A 51 6.43 7.70 -30.76
CA GLY A 51 6.52 7.56 -29.30
C GLY A 51 5.55 8.50 -28.55
N PRO A 52 5.28 8.22 -27.27
CA PRO A 52 4.38 9.04 -26.47
C PRO A 52 4.90 10.48 -26.38
N SER A 53 3.98 11.44 -26.47
CA SER A 53 4.33 12.85 -26.28
C SER A 53 4.75 13.11 -24.82
N GLU A 54 5.53 14.16 -24.57
CA GLU A 54 5.91 14.54 -23.18
C GLU A 54 4.68 14.77 -22.28
N GLY A 55 3.61 15.35 -22.83
CA GLY A 55 2.36 15.56 -22.09
C GLY A 55 1.66 14.23 -21.78
N GLU A 56 1.63 13.30 -22.73
CA GLU A 56 1.08 11.97 -22.53
C GLU A 56 1.85 11.21 -21.44
N ALA A 57 3.18 11.22 -21.48
CA ALA A 57 4.01 10.59 -20.45
C ALA A 57 3.72 11.15 -19.05
N MET A 58 3.60 12.48 -18.91
CA MET A 58 3.25 13.10 -17.64
C MET A 58 1.86 12.68 -17.13
N PHE A 59 0.85 12.67 -18.00
CA PHE A 59 -0.50 12.23 -17.61
C PHE A 59 -0.57 10.73 -17.30
N THR A 60 0.20 9.90 -18.01
CA THR A 60 0.33 8.47 -17.72
C THR A 60 0.95 8.24 -16.35
N ASP A 61 2.04 8.94 -16.02
CA ASP A 61 2.67 8.81 -14.70
C ASP A 61 1.69 9.20 -13.57
N LEU A 62 0.92 10.28 -13.75
CA LEU A 62 -0.12 10.67 -12.78
C LEU A 62 -1.24 9.62 -12.67
N LEU A 63 -1.61 8.99 -13.78
CA LEU A 63 -2.62 7.93 -13.80
C LEU A 63 -2.12 6.69 -13.05
N ASP A 64 -0.86 6.29 -13.24
CA ASP A 64 -0.30 5.13 -12.53
C ASP A 64 -0.20 5.37 -11.04
N ASP A 65 0.17 6.58 -10.62
CA ASP A 65 0.22 6.96 -9.21
C ASP A 65 -1.15 6.76 -8.55
N GLN A 66 -2.22 7.23 -9.20
CA GLN A 66 -3.58 7.05 -8.70
C GLN A 66 -4.01 5.58 -8.73
N LEU A 67 -3.74 4.87 -9.82
CA LEU A 67 -4.12 3.47 -9.98
C LEU A 67 -3.42 2.59 -8.94
N ALA A 68 -2.16 2.86 -8.65
CA ALA A 68 -1.38 2.15 -7.65
C ALA A 68 -1.91 2.39 -6.23
N GLN A 69 -2.28 3.64 -5.90
CA GLN A 69 -2.89 3.98 -4.62
C GLN A 69 -4.25 3.31 -4.42
N GLU A 70 -5.13 3.37 -5.43
CA GLU A 70 -6.46 2.74 -5.34
C GLU A 70 -6.35 1.21 -5.26
N SER A 71 -5.44 0.60 -6.01
CA SER A 71 -5.22 -0.84 -6.01
C SER A 71 -4.69 -1.33 -4.66
N ALA A 72 -3.76 -0.61 -4.04
CA ALA A 72 -3.23 -0.94 -2.71
C ALA A 72 -4.30 -0.90 -1.60
N GLN A 73 -5.38 -0.12 -1.77
CA GLN A 73 -6.47 -0.03 -0.79
C GLN A 73 -7.58 -1.07 -1.00
N THR A 74 -7.75 -1.57 -2.22
CA THR A 74 -8.93 -2.38 -2.61
C THR A 74 -8.64 -3.87 -2.76
N LEU A 75 -7.38 -4.28 -2.94
CA LEU A 75 -7.03 -5.68 -3.13
C LEU A 75 -7.00 -6.43 -1.78
N ASP A 76 -7.89 -7.40 -1.62
CA ASP A 76 -8.02 -8.19 -0.37
C ASP A 76 -6.91 -9.27 -0.22
N ARG A 77 -6.12 -9.50 -1.28
CA ARG A 77 -4.95 -10.38 -1.34
C ARG A 77 -3.73 -9.66 -1.88
N SER A 78 -3.53 -8.45 -1.38
CA SER A 78 -2.46 -7.56 -1.79
C SER A 78 -1.11 -7.99 -1.18
N LEU A 79 -0.01 -7.55 -1.80
CA LEU A 79 1.32 -7.74 -1.25
C LEU A 79 1.48 -7.01 0.09
N GLY A 80 0.89 -5.82 0.21
CA GLY A 80 0.89 -5.04 1.45
C GLY A 80 0.20 -5.79 2.60
N GLU A 81 -0.91 -6.47 2.34
CA GLU A 81 -1.61 -7.27 3.35
C GLU A 81 -0.80 -8.51 3.77
N ALA A 82 -0.11 -9.16 2.82
CA ALA A 82 0.80 -10.26 3.13
C ALA A 82 1.98 -9.80 4.02
N LEU A 83 2.57 -8.65 3.69
CA LEU A 83 3.63 -8.01 4.48
C LEU A 83 3.14 -7.62 5.88
N TYR A 84 1.97 -7.01 5.97
CA TYR A 84 1.33 -6.66 7.23
C TYR A 84 1.17 -7.90 8.12
N ARG A 85 0.65 -9.01 7.59
CA ARG A 85 0.47 -10.26 8.36
C ARG A 85 1.78 -10.81 8.88
N GLN A 86 2.83 -10.80 8.05
CA GLN A 86 4.14 -11.32 8.44
C GLN A 86 4.83 -10.42 9.49
N LEU A 87 4.75 -9.10 9.32
CA LEU A 87 5.37 -8.14 10.23
C LEU A 87 4.60 -8.05 11.56
N SER A 88 3.27 -7.97 11.51
CA SER A 88 2.42 -7.95 12.71
C SER A 88 2.64 -9.18 13.58
N GLN A 89 2.71 -10.38 12.99
CA GLN A 89 3.07 -11.60 13.73
C GLN A 89 4.47 -11.51 14.35
N ARG A 90 5.45 -10.94 13.66
CA ARG A 90 6.82 -10.84 14.17
C ARG A 90 7.00 -9.81 15.29
N PHE A 91 6.28 -8.68 15.22
CA PHE A 91 6.42 -7.57 16.16
C PHE A 91 5.44 -7.67 17.34
N LEU A 92 4.18 -8.06 17.13
CA LEU A 92 3.19 -8.17 18.21
C LEU A 92 3.37 -9.44 19.05
N SER A 93 3.97 -10.51 18.52
CA SER A 93 4.32 -11.69 19.32
C SER A 93 5.48 -11.43 20.29
N LYS A 94 6.26 -10.35 20.11
CA LYS A 94 7.37 -10.00 21.00
C LYS A 94 6.95 -9.25 22.26
N ASP A 95 5.75 -8.70 22.32
CA ASP A 95 5.19 -8.08 23.54
C ASP A 95 4.50 -9.09 24.47
N VAL A 96 4.47 -10.38 24.10
CA VAL A 96 3.84 -11.49 24.86
C VAL A 96 4.90 -12.46 25.43
N SER A 97 6.13 -12.01 25.62
CA SER A 97 7.18 -12.70 26.41
C SER A 97 8.04 -11.69 27.15
#